data_AF-A0A2N3T3U6-F1
#
_entry.id   AF-A0A2N3T3U6-F1
#
_cell.length_a   1.000
_cell.length_b   1.000
_cell.length_c   1.000
_cell.angle_alpha   90.00
_cell.angle_beta   90.00
_cell.angle_gamma   90.00
#
_symmetry.space_group_name_H-M   'P 1'
#
loop_
_entity.id
_entity.type
_entity.pdbx_description
1 polymer ?
#
loop_
_entity_poly.entity_id
_entity_poly.type
_entity_poly.pdbx_seq_one_letter_code
_entity_poly.pdbx_strand_id
1 'polypeptide(L)'
;MNAREEFSFLKDPWKQLQKINNRVSQLIDDLNTNKLYAINYSNLKRRFTEEIENYKNNPELIDIEEFSMNYSFGYHCYNNIDDVYSKEAMYIEVKSYLRALKIRTA
;
A
#
# COMPACT_ATOMS: atom_id res chain seq x y z
N MET A 1 -45.70 27.15 13.72
CA MET A 1 -46.12 26.48 12.47
C MET A 1 -45.72 27.43 11.34
N ASN A 2 -44.84 27.14 10.38
CA ASN A 2 -44.55 25.88 9.72
C ASN A 2 -43.05 25.71 9.46
N ALA A 3 -42.61 24.46 9.56
CA ALA A 3 -41.27 24.03 9.27
C ALA A 3 -40.94 24.26 7.79
N ARG A 4 -39.87 25.01 7.52
CA ARG A 4 -39.07 24.75 6.34
C ARG A 4 -38.19 23.54 6.68
N GLU A 5 -38.78 22.36 6.55
CA GLU A 5 -38.05 21.10 6.43
C GLU A 5 -37.29 21.14 5.09
N GLU A 6 -36.24 21.96 5.06
CA GLU A 6 -35.33 22.07 3.94
C GLU A 6 -34.53 20.78 3.85
N PHE A 7 -35.04 19.87 3.02
CA PHE A 7 -34.29 18.85 2.27
C PHE A 7 -33.22 18.12 3.09
N SER A 8 -33.51 17.73 4.33
CA SER A 8 -32.57 16.96 5.17
C SER A 8 -32.23 15.62 4.52
N PHE A 9 -33.20 15.04 3.80
CA PHE A 9 -33.06 13.79 3.04
C PHE A 9 -32.06 13.88 1.87
N LEU A 10 -31.72 15.09 1.39
CA LEU A 10 -30.73 15.26 0.33
C LEU A 10 -29.30 15.41 0.87
N LYS A 11 -29.11 15.83 2.13
CA LYS A 11 -27.78 16.11 2.70
C LYS A 11 -26.90 14.88 2.80
N ASP A 12 -27.49 13.73 3.13
CA ASP A 12 -26.75 12.47 3.25
C ASP A 12 -26.33 11.90 1.89
N PRO A 13 -27.20 11.90 0.85
CA PRO A 13 -26.78 11.63 -0.53
C PRO A 13 -25.64 12.52 -1.01
N TRP A 14 -25.68 13.84 -0.76
CA TRP A 14 -24.61 14.75 -1.17
C TRP A 14 -23.27 14.45 -0.50
N LYS A 15 -23.27 14.15 0.81
CA LYS A 15 -22.05 13.74 1.53
C LYS A 15 -21.50 12.40 1.03
N GLN A 16 -22.37 11.47 0.64
CA GLN A 16 -21.96 10.20 0.06
C GLN A 16 -21.36 10.39 -1.34
N LEU A 17 -22.00 11.20 -2.19
CA LEU A 17 -21.46 11.56 -3.51
C LEU A 17 -20.10 12.26 -3.39
N GLN A 18 -19.93 13.16 -2.41
CA GLN A 18 -18.64 13.83 -2.16
C GLN A 18 -17.56 12.84 -1.70
N LYS A 19 -17.89 11.89 -0.82
CA LYS A 19 -16.96 10.82 -0.40
C LYS A 19 -16.58 9.91 -1.56
N ILE A 20 -17.53 9.57 -2.43
CA ILE A 20 -17.27 8.78 -3.64
C ILE A 20 -16.37 9.56 -4.58
N ASN A 21 -16.64 10.84 -4.82
CA ASN A 21 -15.84 11.68 -5.69
C ASN A 21 -14.39 11.80 -5.18
N ASN A 22 -14.19 12.03 -3.87
CA ASN A 22 -12.85 12.08 -3.28
C ASN A 22 -12.11 10.74 -3.37
N ARG A 23 -12.81 9.61 -3.22
CA ARG A 23 -12.22 8.27 -3.40
C ARG A 23 -11.86 8.00 -4.86
N VAL A 24 -12.68 8.46 -5.80
CA VAL A 24 -12.42 8.32 -7.24
C VAL A 24 -11.27 9.24 -7.66
N SER A 25 -11.18 10.47 -7.16
CA SER A 25 -10.01 11.35 -7.36
C SER A 25 -8.74 10.73 -6.77
N GLN A 26 -8.78 10.20 -5.55
CA GLN A 26 -7.65 9.48 -4.95
C GLN A 26 -7.26 8.24 -5.77
N LEU A 27 -8.23 7.49 -6.26
CA LEU A 27 -7.99 6.33 -7.12
C LEU A 27 -7.44 6.72 -8.50
N ILE A 28 -7.88 7.85 -9.06
CA ILE A 28 -7.34 8.41 -10.31
C ILE A 28 -5.91 8.91 -10.08
N ASP A 29 -5.60 9.57 -8.96
CA ASP A 29 -4.24 9.99 -8.59
C ASP A 29 -3.33 8.77 -8.33
N ASP A 30 -3.87 7.73 -7.67
CA ASP A 30 -3.19 6.44 -7.44
C ASP A 30 -2.96 5.63 -8.73
N LEU A 31 -3.72 5.92 -9.80
CA LEU A 31 -3.61 5.29 -11.12
C LEU A 31 -2.87 6.14 -12.14
N ASN A 32 -2.75 7.46 -11.93
CA ASN A 32 -2.01 8.41 -12.78
C ASN A 32 -0.50 8.29 -12.51
N THR A 33 -0.01 7.08 -12.72
CA THR A 33 1.20 6.49 -12.17
C THR A 33 2.39 6.66 -13.09
N ASN A 34 3.11 7.78 -12.95
CA ASN A 34 4.55 7.79 -13.19
C ASN A 34 5.28 7.02 -12.07
N LYS A 35 4.85 5.79 -11.77
CA LYS A 35 5.57 4.92 -10.84
C LYS A 35 6.90 4.60 -11.50
N LEU A 36 8.00 5.00 -10.87
CA LEU A 36 9.35 4.67 -11.33
C LEU A 36 9.74 3.23 -10.96
N TYR A 37 8.84 2.46 -10.34
CA TYR A 37 9.04 1.07 -9.98
C TYR A 37 7.98 0.13 -10.54
N ALA A 38 8.40 -1.12 -10.72
CA ALA A 38 7.52 -2.27 -10.94
C ALA A 38 7.81 -3.36 -9.91
N ILE A 39 6.77 -3.82 -9.20
CA ILE A 39 6.92 -4.87 -8.19
C ILE A 39 6.71 -6.24 -8.82
N ASN A 40 7.74 -7.09 -8.79
CA ASN A 40 7.58 -8.51 -9.04
C ASN A 40 7.07 -9.21 -7.78
N TYR A 41 5.74 -9.27 -7.63
CA TYR A 41 5.07 -9.84 -6.46
C TYR A 41 5.39 -11.32 -6.20
N SER A 42 5.60 -12.12 -7.26
CA SER A 42 5.98 -13.52 -7.11
C SER A 42 7.38 -13.66 -6.49
N ASN A 43 8.34 -12.88 -7.00
CA ASN A 43 9.70 -12.86 -6.46
C ASN A 43 9.76 -12.27 -5.05
N LEU A 44 8.98 -11.21 -4.79
CA LEU A 44 8.85 -10.60 -3.47
C LEU A 44 8.37 -11.61 -2.42
N LYS A 45 7.29 -12.33 -2.72
CA LYS A 45 6.76 -13.38 -1.84
C LYS A 45 7.81 -14.45 -1.57
N ARG A 46 8.46 -14.97 -2.63
CA ARG A 46 9.51 -15.99 -2.51
C ARG A 46 10.62 -15.53 -1.57
N ARG A 47 11.19 -14.35 -1.80
CA ARG A 47 12.28 -13.80 -0.96
C ARG A 47 11.87 -13.60 0.49
N PHE A 48 10.64 -13.14 0.74
CA PHE A 48 10.16 -12.95 2.11
C PHE A 48 9.96 -14.29 2.82
N THR A 49 9.45 -15.32 2.12
CA THR A 49 9.36 -16.68 2.67
C THR A 49 10.74 -17.27 2.95
N GLU A 50 11.71 -17.07 2.05
CA GLU A 50 13.11 -17.49 2.27
C GLU A 50 13.73 -16.79 3.50
N GLU A 51 13.43 -15.50 3.70
CA GLU A 51 13.89 -14.76 4.88
C GLU A 51 13.34 -15.37 6.17
N ILE A 52 12.04 -15.67 6.21
CA ILE A 52 11.39 -16.37 7.33
C ILE A 52 12.04 -17.75 7.56
N GLU A 53 12.28 -18.50 6.48
CA GLU A 53 12.92 -19.83 6.54
C GLU A 53 14.40 -19.78 6.93
N ASN A 54 15.11 -18.66 6.74
CA ASN A 54 16.48 -18.53 7.23
C ASN A 54 16.51 -18.36 8.75
N TYR A 55 15.49 -17.71 9.30
CA TYR A 55 15.31 -17.50 10.73
C TYR A 55 14.45 -18.60 11.37
N LYS A 56 14.58 -19.87 10.91
CA LYS A 56 13.75 -21.06 11.27
C LYS A 56 13.24 -21.11 12.70
N ASN A 57 14.08 -20.78 13.67
CA ASN A 57 13.78 -20.90 15.09
C ASN A 57 13.20 -19.62 15.71
N ASN A 58 13.30 -18.48 15.03
CA ASN A 58 12.86 -17.17 15.49
C ASN A 58 12.27 -16.32 14.33
N PRO A 59 11.28 -16.84 13.58
CA PRO A 59 10.71 -16.12 12.43
C PRO A 59 10.00 -14.81 12.83
N GLU A 60 9.63 -14.65 14.09
CA GLU A 60 9.11 -13.42 14.67
C GLU A 60 10.12 -12.27 14.71
N LEU A 61 11.42 -12.56 14.53
CA LEU A 61 12.45 -11.54 14.39
C LEU A 61 12.44 -10.87 13.01
N ILE A 62 11.71 -11.42 12.04
CA ILE A 62 11.55 -10.79 10.73
C ILE A 62 10.57 -9.64 10.83
N ASP A 63 11.11 -8.43 10.76
CA ASP A 63 10.32 -7.20 10.70
C ASP A 63 9.89 -6.92 9.24
N ILE A 64 8.58 -6.88 9.00
CA ILE A 64 8.01 -6.55 7.69
C ILE A 64 8.42 -5.13 7.30
N GLU A 65 8.52 -4.22 8.25
CA GLU A 65 8.86 -2.83 8.04
C GLU A 65 10.28 -2.72 7.49
N GLU A 66 11.25 -3.34 8.17
CA GLU A 66 12.65 -3.38 7.74
C GLU A 66 12.80 -4.07 6.38
N PHE A 67 12.17 -5.24 6.19
CA PHE A 67 12.23 -5.95 4.92
C PHE A 67 11.67 -5.10 3.76
N SER A 68 10.54 -4.43 3.98
CA SER A 68 9.89 -3.60 2.97
C SER A 68 10.71 -2.36 2.62
N MET A 69 11.35 -1.73 3.62
CA MET A 69 12.27 -0.62 3.40
C MET A 69 13.50 -1.06 2.60
N ASN A 70 14.11 -2.19 2.96
CA ASN A 70 15.27 -2.73 2.27
C ASN A 70 14.94 -3.11 0.82
N TYR A 71 13.75 -3.68 0.58
CA TYR A 71 13.30 -4.02 -0.77
C TYR A 71 13.10 -2.79 -1.65
N SER A 72 12.43 -1.74 -1.15
CA SER A 72 12.21 -0.52 -1.92
C SER A 72 13.52 0.23 -2.16
N PHE A 73 14.37 0.36 -1.13
CA PHE A 73 15.69 0.97 -1.23
C PHE A 73 16.56 0.25 -2.26
N GLY A 74 16.67 -1.08 -2.17
CA GLY A 74 17.45 -1.89 -3.09
C GLY A 74 17.01 -1.75 -4.54
N TYR A 75 15.70 -1.70 -4.81
CA TYR A 75 15.18 -1.45 -6.16
C TYR A 75 15.64 -0.10 -6.71
N HIS A 76 15.51 0.96 -5.92
CA HIS A 76 15.85 2.32 -6.35
C HIS A 76 17.36 2.48 -6.57
N CYS A 77 18.19 1.93 -5.67
CA CYS A 77 19.63 1.92 -5.84
C CYS A 77 20.07 1.13 -7.08
N TYR A 78 19.52 -0.06 -7.31
CA TYR A 78 19.88 -0.90 -8.46
C TYR A 78 19.53 -0.24 -9.79
N ASN A 79 18.40 0.48 -9.86
CA ASN A 79 17.94 1.13 -11.07
C ASN A 79 18.40 2.60 -11.19
N ASN A 80 19.22 3.09 -10.26
CA ASN A 80 19.67 4.48 -10.20
C ASN A 80 18.51 5.50 -10.23
N ILE A 81 17.45 5.21 -9.47
CA ILE A 81 16.27 6.07 -9.34
C ILE A 81 16.41 6.86 -8.04
N ASP A 82 16.67 8.15 -8.17
CA ASP A 82 16.70 9.08 -7.03
C ASP A 82 15.37 9.83 -6.91
N ASP A 83 14.34 9.10 -6.50
CA ASP A 83 13.02 9.68 -6.20
C ASP A 83 12.48 9.14 -4.88
N VAL A 84 12.36 10.04 -3.91
CA VAL A 84 11.92 9.70 -2.55
C VAL A 84 10.45 9.29 -2.53
N TYR A 85 9.60 9.94 -3.33
CA TYR A 85 8.16 9.68 -3.35
C TYR A 85 7.86 8.29 -3.93
N SER A 86 8.50 7.90 -5.03
CA SER A 86 8.37 6.57 -5.62
C SER A 86 8.91 5.49 -4.68
N LYS A 87 10.02 5.75 -3.97
CA LYS A 87 10.57 4.83 -2.96
C LYS A 87 9.63 4.62 -1.77
N GLU A 88 9.03 5.70 -1.26
CA GLU A 88 8.05 5.63 -0.17
C GLU A 88 6.78 4.90 -0.61
N ALA A 89 6.26 5.21 -1.81
CA ALA A 89 5.10 4.53 -2.36
C ALA A 89 5.36 3.02 -2.53
N MET A 90 6.54 2.62 -3.03
CA MET A 90 6.92 1.22 -3.16
C MET A 90 7.01 0.53 -1.81
N TYR A 91 7.60 1.19 -0.80
CA TYR A 91 7.64 0.67 0.58
C TYR A 91 6.24 0.39 1.13
N ILE A 92 5.30 1.33 0.95
CA ILE A 92 3.91 1.19 1.41
C ILE A 92 3.22 0.03 0.70
N GLU A 93 3.40 -0.11 -0.63
CA GLU A 93 2.80 -1.16 -1.45
C GLU A 93 3.34 -2.55 -1.05
N VAL A 94 4.66 -2.69 -0.90
CA VAL A 94 5.33 -3.93 -0.46
C VAL A 94 4.85 -4.34 0.93
N LYS A 95 4.88 -3.43 1.90
CA LYS A 95 4.43 -3.68 3.27
C LYS A 95 2.98 -4.14 3.30
N SER A 96 2.11 -3.47 2.55
CA SER A 96 0.68 -3.80 2.50
C SER A 96 0.45 -5.20 1.91
N TYR A 97 1.19 -5.54 0.84
CA TYR A 97 1.14 -6.86 0.25
C TYR A 97 1.59 -7.96 1.21
N LEU A 98 2.74 -7.79 1.89
CA LEU A 98 3.27 -8.77 2.83
C LEU A 98 2.34 -9.00 4.02
N ARG A 99 1.74 -7.94 4.57
CA ARG A 99 0.72 -8.05 5.63
C ARG A 99 -0.52 -8.83 5.18
N ALA A 100 -0.93 -8.69 3.92
CA ALA A 100 -2.09 -9.40 3.38
C ALA A 100 -1.85 -10.90 3.13
N LEU A 101 -0.59 -11.33 2.96
CA LEU A 101 -0.26 -12.69 2.56
C LEU A 101 -0.54 -13.77 3.62
N LYS A 102 -0.84 -13.41 4.88
CA LYS A 102 -1.12 -14.34 5.99
C LYS A 102 -0.20 -15.57 6.00
N ILE A 103 1.09 -15.37 5.77
CA ILE A 103 2.06 -16.47 5.73
C ILE A 103 2.14 -17.02 7.15
N ARG A 104 1.61 -18.24 7.34
CA ARG A 104 1.79 -18.97 8.59
C ARG A 104 3.22 -19.47 8.63
N THR A 105 3.97 -19.02 9.63
CA THR A 105 5.19 -19.68 10.09
C THR A 105 4.79 -21.10 10.48
N ALA A 106 5.34 -22.10 9.79
CA ALA A 106 5.05 -23.50 10.04
C ALA A 106 5.60 -23.95 11.40
#